data_AF-Q826L4-F1
#
_entry.id   AF-Q826L4-F1
#
_cell.length_a   1.000
_cell.length_b   1.000
_cell.length_c   1.000
_cell.angle_alpha   90.00
_cell.angle_beta   90.00
_cell.angle_gamma   90.00
#
_symmetry.space_group_name_H-M   'P 1'
#
loop_
_entity.id
_entity.type
_entity.pdbx_description
1 polymer ?
#
loop_
_entity_poly.entity_id
_entity_poly.type
_entity_poly.pdbx_seq_one_letter_code
_entity_poly.pdbx_strand_id
1 'polypeptide(L)'
;MIMKRELIVARAVCLAPSTSSAGVHAFEAEHRIVLPEPYRAFVAEIADGSYSGPPEYGLLSVAELPDDWGDDEQERDLSKPFPLVEAWMWEEDSDPSEDADELLEQVYNHGSIVLGTDGCAMNWHLIVTGPHRGHVWLISDVGAVPFGAQFGFTTAEPGFAGWVRHWAANKPWHDAA
;
A
#
# COMPACT_ATOMS: atom_id res chain seq x y z
N MET A 1 6.23 -17.09 -14.06
CA MET A 1 7.16 -17.74 -13.11
C MET A 1 8.51 -17.00 -12.97
N ILE A 2 8.61 -15.73 -13.40
CA ILE A 2 9.87 -14.95 -13.46
C ILE A 2 10.13 -14.13 -12.18
N MET A 3 9.10 -13.88 -11.35
CA MET A 3 9.24 -13.07 -10.13
C MET A 3 10.05 -13.74 -8.99
N LYS A 4 10.40 -15.03 -9.10
CA LYS A 4 10.92 -15.84 -7.99
C LYS A 4 12.37 -15.53 -7.57
N ARG A 5 13.12 -14.70 -8.31
CA ARG A 5 14.55 -14.45 -8.01
C ARG A 5 15.02 -13.00 -8.12
N GLU A 6 14.28 -12.10 -8.74
CA GLU A 6 14.80 -10.76 -9.04
C GLU A 6 14.54 -9.70 -7.96
N LEU A 7 13.65 -9.95 -6.99
CA LEU A 7 13.42 -9.01 -5.89
C LEU A 7 14.54 -9.01 -4.82
N ILE A 8 15.47 -9.98 -4.87
CA ILE A 8 16.50 -10.20 -3.84
C ILE A 8 17.78 -9.37 -4.09
N VAL A 9 17.93 -8.70 -5.23
CA VAL A 9 19.22 -8.10 -5.63
C VAL A 9 19.18 -6.57 -5.53
N ALA A 10 19.40 -6.01 -4.33
CA ALA A 10 19.96 -4.66 -4.13
C ALA A 10 20.36 -4.33 -2.68
N ARG A 11 19.70 -4.92 -1.68
CA ARG A 11 19.99 -4.72 -0.24
C ARG A 11 19.98 -6.06 0.49
N ALA A 12 20.68 -6.16 1.61
CA ALA A 12 20.50 -7.27 2.54
C ALA A 12 19.11 -7.14 3.16
N VAL A 13 18.10 -7.73 2.53
CA VAL A 13 16.71 -7.64 2.96
C VAL A 13 16.45 -8.67 4.06
N CYS A 14 16.11 -8.19 5.26
CA CYS A 14 15.64 -9.04 6.35
C CYS A 14 14.14 -9.31 6.15
N LEU A 15 13.82 -10.43 5.50
CA LEU A 15 12.45 -10.87 5.23
C LEU A 15 11.86 -11.59 6.45
N ALA A 16 10.60 -11.29 6.77
CA ALA A 16 9.82 -12.10 7.71
C ALA A 16 9.35 -13.41 7.02
N PRO A 17 9.03 -14.47 7.79
CA PRO A 17 8.46 -15.69 7.22
C PRO A 17 7.16 -15.38 6.44
N SER A 18 6.96 -16.02 5.30
CA SER A 18 5.69 -15.93 4.54
C SER A 18 4.51 -16.51 5.35
N THR A 19 3.31 -15.96 5.18
CA THR A 19 2.06 -16.46 5.81
C THR A 19 1.66 -17.85 5.31
N SER A 20 2.27 -18.33 4.22
CA SER A 20 1.88 -19.50 3.40
C SER A 20 0.58 -19.31 2.61
N SER A 21 0.37 -20.14 1.59
CA SER A 21 -0.88 -20.11 0.80
C SER A 21 -2.13 -20.31 1.66
N ALA A 22 -2.06 -21.12 2.72
CA ALA A 22 -3.21 -21.35 3.60
C ALA A 22 -3.53 -20.12 4.45
N GLY A 23 -2.50 -19.43 4.96
CA GLY A 23 -2.67 -18.18 5.70
C GLY A 23 -3.23 -17.06 4.83
N VAL A 24 -2.74 -16.92 3.59
CA VAL A 24 -3.29 -15.96 2.62
C VAL A 24 -4.78 -16.25 2.34
N HIS A 25 -5.16 -17.51 2.15
CA HIS A 25 -6.58 -17.86 1.94
C HIS A 25 -7.46 -17.58 3.16
N ALA A 26 -6.93 -17.79 4.36
CA ALA A 26 -7.65 -17.46 5.59
C ALA A 26 -7.89 -15.94 5.70
N PHE A 27 -6.86 -15.14 5.47
CA PHE A 27 -6.94 -13.68 5.45
C PHE A 27 -7.94 -13.18 4.37
N GLU A 28 -7.83 -13.69 3.14
CA GLU A 28 -8.76 -13.37 2.05
C GLU A 28 -10.22 -13.69 2.42
N ALA A 29 -10.46 -14.83 3.08
CA ALA A 29 -11.79 -15.24 3.52
C ALA A 29 -12.34 -14.38 4.65
N GLU A 30 -11.52 -14.07 5.66
CA GLU A 30 -11.87 -13.22 6.80
C GLU A 30 -12.30 -11.82 6.35
N HIS A 31 -11.52 -11.21 5.46
CA HIS A 31 -11.77 -9.84 4.99
C HIS A 31 -12.67 -9.76 3.75
N ARG A 32 -13.13 -10.90 3.21
CA ARG A 32 -13.98 -10.98 2.00
C ARG A 32 -13.35 -10.29 0.77
N ILE A 33 -12.05 -10.46 0.60
CA ILE A 33 -11.29 -9.89 -0.53
C ILE A 33 -10.47 -10.98 -1.23
N VAL A 34 -9.89 -10.60 -2.37
CA VAL A 34 -8.78 -11.34 -2.98
C VAL A 34 -7.62 -10.37 -3.06
N LEU A 35 -6.41 -10.77 -2.65
CA LEU A 35 -5.23 -9.92 -2.76
C LEU A 35 -4.84 -9.74 -4.25
N PRO A 36 -4.41 -8.55 -4.68
CA PRO A 36 -3.96 -8.35 -6.04
C PRO A 36 -2.60 -9.02 -6.28
N GLU A 37 -2.43 -9.63 -7.45
CA GLU A 37 -1.11 -10.01 -7.91
C GLU A 37 -0.32 -8.75 -8.29
N PRO A 38 1.01 -8.71 -8.05
CA PRO A 38 1.85 -9.80 -7.56
C PRO A 38 2.01 -9.89 -6.03
N TYR A 39 1.33 -9.03 -5.26
CA TYR A 39 1.47 -9.00 -3.80
C TYR A 39 0.99 -10.31 -3.14
N ARG A 40 -0.11 -10.87 -3.64
CA ARG A 40 -0.63 -12.17 -3.18
C ARG A 40 0.42 -13.28 -3.22
N ALA A 41 1.11 -13.46 -4.35
CA ALA A 41 2.18 -14.44 -4.47
C ALA A 41 3.39 -14.10 -3.59
N PHE A 42 3.72 -12.81 -3.43
CA PHE A 42 4.80 -12.36 -2.55
C PHE A 42 4.56 -12.78 -1.09
N VAL A 43 3.39 -12.49 -0.54
CA VAL A 43 3.03 -12.84 0.85
C VAL A 43 2.95 -14.36 1.04
N ALA A 44 2.45 -15.09 0.05
CA ALA A 44 2.31 -16.54 0.12
C ALA A 44 3.65 -17.30 0.02
N GLU A 45 4.60 -16.81 -0.78
CA GLU A 45 5.78 -17.58 -1.20
C GLU A 45 7.13 -16.96 -0.80
N ILE A 46 7.18 -15.66 -0.52
CA ILE A 46 8.43 -14.91 -0.31
C ILE A 46 8.53 -14.42 1.13
N ALA A 47 7.64 -13.54 1.55
CA ALA A 47 7.69 -12.92 2.89
C ALA A 47 6.38 -12.23 3.26
N ASP A 48 6.04 -12.27 4.53
CA ASP A 48 4.93 -11.50 5.11
C ASP A 48 5.49 -10.32 5.92
N GLY A 49 6.07 -9.37 5.20
CA GLY A 49 6.77 -8.22 5.76
C GLY A 49 8.30 -8.29 5.66
N SER A 50 8.94 -7.17 5.97
CA SER A 50 10.39 -7.02 5.98
C SER A 50 10.81 -5.83 6.83
N TYR A 51 11.74 -6.06 7.76
CA TYR A 51 12.34 -4.98 8.57
C TYR A 51 13.15 -3.98 7.75
N SER A 52 13.60 -4.37 6.55
CA SER A 52 14.45 -3.52 5.71
C SER A 52 13.65 -2.66 4.75
N GLY A 53 12.35 -2.89 4.60
CA GLY A 53 11.48 -2.18 3.67
C GLY A 53 11.26 -2.92 2.35
N PRO A 54 10.63 -2.24 1.38
CA PRO A 54 10.08 -0.87 1.46
C PRO A 54 8.86 -0.75 2.39
N PRO A 55 8.51 0.43 2.93
CA PRO A 55 9.21 1.74 2.97
C PRO A 55 10.32 1.86 4.04
N GLU A 56 10.74 3.08 4.43
CA GLU A 56 11.84 3.36 5.38
C GLU A 56 11.73 2.58 6.70
N TYR A 57 10.52 2.44 7.24
CA TYR A 57 10.27 1.74 8.50
C TYR A 57 9.89 0.26 8.33
N GLY A 58 10.13 -0.31 7.15
CA GLY A 58 9.84 -1.71 6.88
C GLY A 58 8.51 -1.94 6.18
N LEU A 59 8.41 -3.11 5.55
CA LEU A 59 7.17 -3.66 5.02
C LEU A 59 6.44 -4.38 6.15
N LEU A 60 5.20 -3.97 6.43
CA LEU A 60 4.34 -4.61 7.42
C LEU A 60 3.87 -5.98 6.94
N SER A 61 3.51 -6.84 7.89
CA SER A 61 2.77 -8.06 7.55
C SER A 61 1.35 -7.72 7.07
N VAL A 62 0.74 -8.63 6.30
CA VAL A 62 -0.53 -8.40 5.60
C VAL A 62 -1.70 -8.05 6.52
N ALA A 63 -1.64 -8.49 7.77
CA ALA A 63 -2.66 -8.28 8.80
C ALA A 63 -2.30 -7.19 9.83
N GLU A 64 -1.16 -6.53 9.64
CA GLU A 64 -0.62 -5.55 10.59
C GLU A 64 -0.92 -4.13 10.15
N LEU A 65 -0.94 -3.24 11.14
CA LEU A 65 -1.08 -1.81 11.00
C LEU A 65 0.09 -1.14 11.74
N PRO A 66 0.50 0.08 11.35
CA PRO A 66 1.47 0.86 12.11
C PRO A 66 1.06 1.01 13.60
N ASP A 67 2.04 1.08 14.50
CA ASP A 67 1.79 1.25 15.95
C ASP A 67 1.01 2.53 16.30
N ASP A 68 1.09 3.55 15.44
CA ASP A 68 0.39 4.84 15.56
C ASP A 68 -0.92 4.89 14.75
N TRP A 69 -1.40 3.75 14.26
CA TRP A 69 -2.60 3.64 13.45
C TRP A 69 -3.90 3.76 14.26
N GLY A 70 -4.16 4.96 14.80
CA GLY A 70 -5.44 5.30 15.46
C GLY A 70 -5.83 4.36 16.63
N ASP A 71 -7.03 4.57 17.18
CA ASP A 71 -7.59 3.63 18.15
C ASP A 71 -8.21 2.42 17.43
N ASP A 72 -8.06 1.22 18.02
CA ASP A 72 -8.56 -0.09 17.57
C ASP A 72 -10.09 -0.15 17.27
N GLU A 73 -10.84 0.92 17.56
CA GLU A 73 -12.29 0.99 17.37
C GLU A 73 -12.70 1.35 15.92
N GLN A 74 -11.78 1.83 15.06
CA GLN A 74 -12.06 2.04 13.64
C GLN A 74 -11.98 0.71 12.87
N GLU A 75 -13.12 0.05 12.73
CA GLU A 75 -13.25 -1.20 11.99
C GLU A 75 -13.03 -0.96 10.48
N ARG A 76 -11.81 -1.20 10.02
CA ARG A 76 -11.45 -1.13 8.59
C ARG A 76 -12.22 -2.19 7.81
N ASP A 77 -12.86 -1.81 6.69
CA ASP A 77 -13.58 -2.72 5.81
C ASP A 77 -12.91 -2.81 4.44
N LEU A 78 -12.04 -3.81 4.29
CA LEU A 78 -11.31 -4.06 3.05
C LEU A 78 -12.22 -4.46 1.88
N SER A 79 -13.45 -4.89 2.16
CA SER A 79 -14.42 -5.31 1.13
C SER A 79 -15.17 -4.13 0.50
N LYS A 80 -15.13 -2.95 1.12
CA LYS A 80 -15.63 -1.72 0.51
C LYS A 80 -14.60 -1.13 -0.46
N PRO A 81 -15.05 -0.46 -1.54
CA PRO A 81 -14.13 0.13 -2.50
C PRO A 81 -13.33 1.27 -1.87
N PHE A 82 -12.03 1.32 -2.16
CA PHE A 82 -11.24 2.53 -1.94
C PHE A 82 -11.87 3.69 -2.75
N PRO A 83 -12.10 4.87 -2.15
CA PRO A 83 -13.01 5.85 -2.72
C PRO A 83 -12.36 6.75 -3.79
N LEU A 84 -11.03 6.90 -3.79
CA LEU A 84 -10.36 7.81 -4.72
C LEU A 84 -10.02 7.13 -6.05
N VAL A 85 -10.20 7.88 -7.14
CA VAL A 85 -9.79 7.54 -8.50
C VAL A 85 -8.75 8.50 -9.08
N GLU A 86 -8.46 9.57 -8.36
CA GLU A 86 -7.44 10.57 -8.69
C GLU A 86 -6.80 11.12 -7.42
N ALA A 87 -5.68 11.82 -7.56
CA ALA A 87 -5.02 12.45 -6.43
C ALA A 87 -5.92 13.49 -5.77
N TRP A 88 -5.90 13.55 -4.44
CA TRP A 88 -6.65 14.55 -3.68
C TRP A 88 -5.74 15.15 -2.61
N MET A 89 -5.50 16.46 -2.72
CA MET A 89 -4.71 17.25 -1.76
C MET A 89 -5.68 18.05 -0.90
N TRP A 90 -6.25 17.41 0.12
CA TRP A 90 -7.33 18.01 0.92
C TRP A 90 -6.87 19.24 1.73
N GLU A 91 -5.60 19.35 2.12
CA GLU A 91 -5.07 20.57 2.76
C GLU A 91 -5.05 21.78 1.81
N GLU A 92 -4.95 21.54 0.51
CA GLU A 92 -4.97 22.59 -0.52
C GLU A 92 -6.37 22.81 -1.12
N ASP A 93 -7.35 22.02 -0.69
CA ASP A 93 -8.71 22.08 -1.19
C ASP A 93 -9.45 23.25 -0.54
N SER A 94 -9.57 24.34 -1.29
CA SER A 94 -10.22 25.58 -0.82
C SER A 94 -11.76 25.52 -0.84
N ASP A 95 -12.35 24.48 -1.42
CA ASP A 95 -13.80 24.26 -1.49
C ASP A 95 -14.11 22.78 -1.24
N PRO A 96 -13.82 22.27 -0.02
CA PRO A 96 -14.08 20.88 0.31
C PRO A 96 -15.59 20.62 0.24
N SER A 97 -15.98 19.49 -0.37
CA SER A 97 -17.38 19.06 -0.36
C SER A 97 -17.91 18.94 1.08
N GLU A 98 -19.23 19.09 1.27
CA GLU A 98 -19.86 18.89 2.59
C GLU A 98 -19.56 17.50 3.20
N ASP A 99 -19.22 16.51 2.36
CA ASP A 99 -18.90 15.13 2.74
C ASP A 99 -17.37 14.85 2.82
N ALA A 100 -16.51 15.88 2.83
CA ALA A 100 -15.05 15.69 2.78
C ALA A 100 -14.51 14.88 3.97
N ASP A 101 -15.03 15.11 5.18
CA ASP A 101 -14.64 14.36 6.38
C ASP A 101 -15.00 12.87 6.25
N GLU A 102 -16.21 12.56 5.76
CA GLU A 102 -16.64 11.18 5.52
C GLU A 102 -15.75 10.52 4.45
N LEU A 103 -15.46 11.23 3.37
CA LEU A 103 -14.58 10.73 2.31
C LEU A 103 -13.17 10.44 2.86
N LEU A 104 -12.63 11.31 3.71
CA LEU A 104 -11.33 11.12 4.36
C LEU A 104 -11.33 9.89 5.26
N GLU A 105 -12.38 9.67 6.05
CA GLU A 105 -12.53 8.43 6.84
C GLU A 105 -12.54 7.19 5.94
N GLN A 106 -13.21 7.24 4.78
CA GLN A 106 -13.23 6.13 3.82
C GLN A 106 -11.85 5.87 3.19
N VAL A 107 -11.02 6.91 2.98
CA VAL A 107 -9.66 6.78 2.43
C VAL A 107 -8.78 5.89 3.32
N TYR A 108 -8.83 6.04 4.64
CA TYR A 108 -8.04 5.23 5.57
C TYR A 108 -8.63 3.83 5.81
N ASN A 109 -9.96 3.71 5.77
CA ASN A 109 -10.66 2.53 6.28
C ASN A 109 -11.17 1.56 5.20
N HIS A 110 -11.28 1.98 3.94
CA HIS A 110 -11.85 1.13 2.88
C HIS A 110 -10.81 0.64 1.89
N GLY A 111 -10.97 -0.64 1.49
CA GLY A 111 -10.41 -1.17 0.25
C GLY A 111 -8.89 -1.17 0.12
N SER A 112 -8.14 -1.03 1.21
CA SER A 112 -6.67 -0.95 1.17
C SER A 112 -5.96 -1.66 2.32
N ILE A 113 -4.77 -2.19 2.07
CA ILE A 113 -3.86 -2.73 3.10
C ILE A 113 -2.69 -1.77 3.27
N VAL A 114 -2.27 -1.54 4.51
CA VAL A 114 -1.09 -0.70 4.80
C VAL A 114 0.16 -1.55 4.57
N LEU A 115 1.00 -1.12 3.64
CA LEU A 115 2.27 -1.77 3.33
C LEU A 115 3.38 -1.33 4.29
N GLY A 116 3.28 -0.12 4.85
CA GLY A 116 4.22 0.44 5.81
C GLY A 116 4.26 1.96 5.73
N THR A 117 5.17 2.56 6.50
CA THR A 117 5.28 4.02 6.63
C THR A 117 6.69 4.54 6.29
N ASP A 118 6.76 5.74 5.71
CA ASP A 118 7.99 6.55 5.66
C ASP A 118 8.11 7.50 6.88
N GLY A 119 7.20 7.38 7.87
CA GLY A 119 7.08 8.29 9.01
C GLY A 119 6.22 9.52 8.69
N CYS A 120 6.07 10.44 9.64
CA CYS A 120 5.31 11.69 9.44
C CYS A 120 3.90 11.48 8.85
N ALA A 121 3.17 10.47 9.31
CA ALA A 121 1.86 10.06 8.80
C ALA A 121 1.84 9.62 7.31
N MET A 122 3.00 9.41 6.67
CA MET A 122 3.11 9.00 5.27
C MET A 122 3.03 7.47 5.14
N ASN A 123 1.83 6.97 4.88
CA ASN A 123 1.53 5.55 4.79
C ASN A 123 1.35 5.10 3.34
N TRP A 124 1.98 3.98 3.01
CA TRP A 124 1.84 3.34 1.71
C TRP A 124 0.72 2.31 1.76
N HIS A 125 -0.26 2.46 0.88
CA HIS A 125 -1.43 1.61 0.81
C HIS A 125 -1.44 0.81 -0.48
N LEU A 126 -1.71 -0.48 -0.40
CA LEU A 126 -2.07 -1.31 -1.54
C LEU A 126 -3.59 -1.38 -1.66
N ILE A 127 -4.14 -0.93 -2.79
CA ILE A 127 -5.59 -1.01 -3.02
C ILE A 127 -5.98 -2.45 -3.38
N VAL A 128 -6.88 -3.02 -2.60
CA VAL A 128 -7.37 -4.40 -2.74
C VAL A 128 -8.80 -4.49 -3.29
N THR A 129 -9.59 -3.42 -3.13
CA THR A 129 -10.97 -3.34 -3.61
C THR A 129 -11.28 -1.96 -4.18
N GLY A 130 -12.01 -1.91 -5.30
CA GLY A 130 -12.39 -0.67 -5.99
C GLY A 130 -11.66 -0.45 -7.32
N PRO A 131 -11.89 0.70 -7.99
CA PRO A 131 -11.41 0.94 -9.35
C PRO A 131 -9.88 0.95 -9.48
N HIS A 132 -9.16 1.31 -8.42
CA HIS A 132 -7.70 1.35 -8.38
C HIS A 132 -7.06 0.05 -7.86
N ARG A 133 -7.79 -1.05 -7.74
CA ARG A 133 -7.25 -2.34 -7.26
C ARG A 133 -5.92 -2.71 -7.94
N GLY A 134 -4.92 -3.04 -7.12
CA GLY A 134 -3.57 -3.38 -7.56
C GLY A 134 -2.60 -2.20 -7.64
N HIS A 135 -3.09 -0.95 -7.54
CA HIS A 135 -2.25 0.23 -7.41
C HIS A 135 -1.79 0.42 -5.97
N VAL A 136 -0.62 1.05 -5.84
CA VAL A 136 -0.10 1.55 -4.57
C VAL A 136 -0.40 3.04 -4.48
N TRP A 137 -0.75 3.52 -3.30
CA TRP A 137 -1.03 4.92 -3.00
C TRP A 137 -0.20 5.36 -1.81
N LEU A 138 0.23 6.61 -1.82
CA LEU A 138 0.77 7.29 -0.65
C LEU A 138 -0.36 8.11 -0.04
N ILE A 139 -0.67 7.87 1.22
CA ILE A 139 -1.68 8.60 2.00
C ILE A 139 -0.93 9.27 3.16
N SER A 140 -0.99 10.59 3.25
CA SER A 140 -0.37 11.38 4.31
C SER A 140 -1.42 12.12 5.14
N ASP A 141 -1.02 13.10 5.94
CA ASP A 141 -1.88 14.08 6.61
C ASP A 141 -2.34 15.22 5.67
N VAL A 142 -1.68 15.41 4.53
CA VAL A 142 -1.96 16.51 3.58
C VAL A 142 -2.71 16.09 2.32
N GLY A 143 -2.65 14.81 1.96
CA GLY A 143 -3.23 14.32 0.72
C GLY A 143 -3.03 12.84 0.46
N ALA A 144 -3.64 12.36 -0.61
CA ALA A 144 -3.45 11.02 -1.13
C ALA A 144 -3.09 11.07 -2.63
N VAL A 145 -2.00 10.39 -3.00
CA VAL A 145 -1.51 10.35 -4.38
C VAL A 145 -1.22 8.91 -4.84
N PRO A 146 -1.61 8.53 -6.06
CA PRO A 146 -1.31 7.21 -6.60
C PRO A 146 0.14 7.10 -7.08
N PHE A 147 0.74 5.93 -6.86
CA PHE A 147 2.08 5.60 -7.33
C PHE A 147 2.08 5.00 -8.73
N GLY A 148 2.90 5.55 -9.61
CA GLY A 148 3.18 5.03 -10.95
C GLY A 148 3.22 6.11 -12.03
N ALA A 149 3.95 5.82 -13.12
CA ALA A 149 4.26 6.79 -14.17
C ALA A 149 3.03 7.36 -14.88
N GLN A 150 1.96 6.58 -14.97
CA GLN A 150 0.70 7.05 -15.56
C GLN A 150 0.06 8.22 -14.78
N PHE A 151 0.45 8.43 -13.52
CA PHE A 151 -0.07 9.50 -12.67
C PHE A 151 0.83 10.73 -12.62
N GLY A 152 2.01 10.68 -13.25
CA GLY A 152 2.89 11.85 -13.40
C GLY A 152 3.74 12.22 -12.18
N PHE A 153 3.67 11.48 -11.07
CA PHE A 153 4.48 11.77 -9.87
C PHE A 153 5.84 11.06 -9.85
N THR A 154 5.98 9.96 -10.60
CA THR A 154 7.18 9.13 -10.62
C THR A 154 7.44 8.58 -12.03
N THR A 155 8.64 8.09 -12.30
CA THR A 155 8.97 7.31 -13.51
C THR A 155 8.71 5.81 -13.37
N ALA A 156 8.27 5.35 -12.19
CA ALA A 156 8.11 3.93 -11.87
C ALA A 156 6.93 3.27 -12.60
N GLU A 157 7.02 1.95 -12.81
CA GLU A 157 5.84 1.14 -13.14
C GLU A 157 4.82 1.21 -11.98
N PRO A 158 3.51 1.23 -12.26
CA PRO A 158 2.49 1.21 -11.21
C PRO A 158 2.46 -0.13 -10.45
N GLY A 159 1.85 -0.10 -9.27
CA GLY A 159 1.55 -1.29 -8.46
C GLY A 159 2.73 -1.83 -7.67
N PHE A 160 2.48 -2.90 -6.90
CA PHE A 160 3.40 -3.39 -5.86
C PHE A 160 4.82 -3.68 -6.37
N ALA A 161 4.97 -4.43 -7.48
CA ALA A 161 6.29 -4.78 -7.98
C ALA A 161 7.08 -3.56 -8.51
N GLY A 162 6.40 -2.61 -9.15
CA GLY A 162 7.01 -1.36 -9.58
C GLY A 162 7.48 -0.53 -8.40
N TRP A 163 6.64 -0.43 -7.36
CA TRP A 163 6.96 0.24 -6.11
C TRP A 163 8.18 -0.38 -5.39
N VAL A 164 8.23 -1.71 -5.24
CA VAL A 164 9.41 -2.38 -4.65
C VAL A 164 10.68 -2.17 -5.47
N ARG A 165 10.61 -2.28 -6.80
CA ARG A 165 11.79 -2.07 -7.68
C ARG A 165 12.30 -0.64 -7.60
N HIS A 166 11.39 0.34 -7.51
CA HIS A 166 11.76 1.75 -7.41
C HIS A 166 12.53 2.05 -6.13
N TRP A 167 12.05 1.51 -5.01
CA TRP A 167 12.76 1.56 -3.73
C TRP A 167 14.11 0.84 -3.79
N ALA A 168 14.15 -0.38 -4.33
CA ALA A 168 15.37 -1.16 -4.44
C ALA A 168 16.45 -0.46 -5.30
N ALA A 169 16.04 0.37 -6.25
CA ALA A 169 16.92 1.21 -7.06
C ALA A 169 17.38 2.49 -6.34
N ASN A 170 16.98 2.72 -5.09
CA ASN A 170 17.31 3.90 -4.29
C ASN A 170 16.94 5.22 -4.98
N LYS A 171 15.78 5.24 -5.65
CA LYS A 171 15.24 6.44 -6.30
C LYS A 171 14.35 7.22 -5.33
N PRO A 172 14.28 8.55 -5.44
CA PRO A 172 13.24 9.33 -4.77
C PRO A 172 11.85 8.84 -5.21
N TRP A 173 10.89 8.80 -4.27
CA TRP A 173 9.51 8.41 -4.60
C TRP A 173 8.86 9.31 -5.66
N HIS A 174 9.25 10.58 -5.68
CA HIS A 174 8.84 11.56 -6.68
C HIS A 174 10.05 11.96 -7.54
N ASP A 175 10.14 11.38 -8.73
CA ASP A 175 11.27 11.58 -9.66
C ASP A 175 10.83 11.95 -11.09
N ALA A 176 9.54 12.21 -11.29
CA ALA A 176 9.03 12.82 -12.52
C ALA A 176 9.32 14.34 -12.53
N ALA A 177 9.55 14.88 -13.72
CA ALA A 177 9.92 16.28 -13.96
C ALA A 177 8.72 17.17 -14.31
#